data_AF-A0A917FSD4-F1
#
_entry.id   AF-A0A917FSD4-F1
#
_cell.length_a   1.000
_cell.length_b   1.000
_cell.length_c   1.000
_cell.angle_alpha   90.00
_cell.angle_beta   90.00
_cell.angle_gamma   90.00
#
_symmetry.space_group_name_H-M   'P 1'
#
loop_
_entity.id
_entity.type
_entity.pdbx_description
1 polymer ?
#
loop_
_entity_poly.entity_id
_entity_poly.type
_entity_poly.pdbx_seq_one_letter_code
_entity_poly.pdbx_strand_id
1 'polypeptide(L)' 'MNSGKTVYFHCAGGRNRTGTVATGVLLELGHVTTVEEAEALAKEKRPDINIKQDMRDVLKGFYPSK' A
#
# COMPACT_ATOMS: atom_id res chain seq x y z
N MET A 1 16.77 -6.21 11.44
CA MET A 1 16.25 -7.31 12.30
C MET A 1 14.82 -7.61 11.90
N ASN A 2 14.54 -8.84 11.50
CA ASN A 2 13.16 -9.32 11.29
C ASN A 2 12.87 -10.32 12.41
N SER A 3 11.88 -10.06 13.27
CA SER A 3 11.64 -10.85 14.49
C SER A 3 10.90 -12.18 14.23
N GLY A 4 10.74 -12.57 12.96
CA GLY A 4 9.94 -13.73 12.54
C GLY A 4 8.43 -13.56 12.77
N LYS A 5 7.98 -12.34 13.10
CA LYS A 5 6.59 -12.03 13.40
C LYS A 5 5.86 -11.48 12.18
N THR A 6 4.64 -11.94 11.97
CA THR A 6 3.74 -11.42 10.94
C THR A 6 2.95 -10.24 11.47
N VAL A 7 2.79 -9.19 10.66
CA VAL A 7 1.95 -8.02 10.97
C VAL A 7 0.71 -8.06 10.08
N TYR A 8 -0.46 -7.83 10.69
CA TYR A 8 -1.74 -7.80 9.97
C TYR A 8 -2.32 -6.39 9.94
N PHE A 9 -2.63 -5.88 8.74
CA PHE A 9 -3.28 -4.58 8.55
C PHE A 9 -4.77 -4.75 8.41
N HIS A 10 -5.57 -4.00 9.19
CA HIS A 10 -7.02 -4.01 9.05
C HIS A 10 -7.64 -2.62 9.18
N CYS A 11 -8.82 -2.51 8.59
CA CYS A 11 -9.78 -1.43 8.81
C CYS A 11 -11.19 -2.04 8.78
N ALA A 12 -12.25 -1.24 8.84
CA ALA A 12 -13.62 -1.77 8.83
C ALA A 12 -13.91 -2.69 7.63
N GLY A 13 -13.54 -2.27 6.41
CA GLY A 13 -13.79 -3.05 5.19
C GLY A 13 -12.58 -3.80 4.65
N GLY A 14 -11.38 -3.59 5.18
CA GLY A 14 -10.14 -4.20 4.65
C GLY A 14 -9.76 -3.81 3.21
N ARG A 15 -10.33 -2.72 2.65
CA ARG A 15 -10.16 -2.33 1.24
C ARG A 15 -9.36 -1.03 1.07
N ASN A 16 -9.99 0.11 1.36
CA ASN A 16 -9.40 1.43 1.11
C ASN A 16 -8.19 1.75 2.00
N ARG A 17 -8.40 1.91 3.32
CA ARG A 17 -7.33 2.27 4.27
C ARG A 17 -6.26 1.20 4.38
N THR A 18 -6.68 -0.08 4.39
CA THR A 18 -5.75 -1.22 4.38
C THR A 18 -4.89 -1.22 3.11
N GLY A 19 -5.49 -0.99 1.94
CA GLY A 19 -4.73 -0.86 0.70
C GLY A 19 -3.75 0.31 0.75
N THR A 20 -4.19 1.47 1.23
CA THR A 20 -3.34 2.68 1.33
C THR A 20 -2.10 2.42 2.18
N VAL A 21 -2.26 1.81 3.36
CA VAL A 21 -1.14 1.46 4.24
C VAL A 21 -0.25 0.39 3.61
N ALA A 22 -0.82 -0.65 3.01
CA ALA A 22 -0.03 -1.69 2.34
C ALA A 22 0.81 -1.12 1.20
N THR A 23 0.23 -0.24 0.36
CA THR A 23 0.92 0.46 -0.73
C THR A 23 2.06 1.32 -0.19
N GLY A 24 1.83 2.13 0.84
CA GLY A 24 2.89 2.94 1.47
C GLY A 24 4.02 2.09 2.05
N VAL A 25 3.70 0.97 2.72
CA VAL A 25 4.72 0.05 3.28
C VAL A 25 5.55 -0.59 2.18
N LEU A 26 4.95 -0.99 1.05
CA LEU A 26 5.70 -1.57 -0.07
C LEU A 26 6.69 -0.57 -0.68
N LEU A 27 6.29 0.71 -0.77
CA LEU A 27 7.17 1.80 -1.22
C LEU A 27 8.31 2.04 -0.22
N GLU A 28 7.97 2.18 1.06
CA GLU A 28 8.94 2.49 2.13
C GLU A 28 10.00 1.40 2.29
N LEU A 29 9.61 0.14 2.11
CA LEU A 29 10.52 -1.00 2.15
C LEU A 29 11.33 -1.17 0.85
N GLY A 30 11.09 -0.34 -0.17
CA GLY A 30 11.81 -0.38 -1.45
C GLY A 30 11.49 -1.59 -2.32
N HIS A 31 10.31 -2.21 -2.14
CA HIS A 31 9.89 -3.33 -2.98
C HIS A 31 9.51 -2.90 -4.40
N VAL A 32 9.12 -1.64 -4.56
CA VAL A 32 8.65 -1.00 -5.80
C VAL A 32 8.94 0.49 -5.73
N THR A 33 8.82 1.21 -6.84
CA THR A 33 9.26 2.62 -6.93
C THR A 33 8.13 3.61 -7.18
N THR A 34 6.96 3.13 -7.61
CA THR A 34 5.81 3.99 -7.92
C THR A 34 4.56 3.56 -7.15
N VAL A 35 3.66 4.52 -6.90
CA VAL A 35 2.39 4.26 -6.20
C VAL A 35 1.54 3.25 -6.97
N GLU A 36 1.58 3.29 -8.30
CA GLU A 36 0.89 2.38 -9.20
C GLU A 36 1.38 0.94 -9.06
N GLU A 37 2.70 0.72 -9.07
CA GLU A 37 3.31 -0.60 -8.87
C GLU A 37 2.98 -1.15 -7.47
N ALA A 38 3.04 -0.30 -6.45
CA ALA A 38 2.73 -0.66 -5.07
C ALA A 38 1.26 -1.04 -4.88
N GLU A 39 0.33 -0.31 -5.49
CA GLU A 39 -1.09 -0.66 -5.47
C GLU A 39 -1.36 -1.94 -6.25
N ALA A 40 -0.72 -2.15 -7.40
CA ALA A 40 -0.85 -3.37 -8.19
C ALA A 40 -0.39 -4.60 -7.39
N LEU A 41 0.79 -4.53 -6.77
CA LEU A 41 1.33 -5.62 -5.95
C LEU A 41 0.46 -5.90 -4.72
N ALA A 42 -0.09 -4.86 -4.09
CA ALA A 42 -1.05 -5.04 -3.00
C ALA A 42 -2.32 -5.77 -3.47
N LYS A 43 -2.86 -5.40 -4.64
CA LYS A 43 -4.04 -6.03 -5.25
C LYS A 43 -3.80 -7.47 -5.67
N GLU A 44 -2.60 -7.83 -6.13
CA GLU A 44 -2.25 -9.23 -6.42
C GLU A 44 -2.41 -10.13 -5.18
N LYS A 45 -2.04 -9.63 -4.00
CA LYS A 45 -2.22 -10.35 -2.73
C LYS A 45 -3.65 -10.28 -2.20
N ARG A 46 -4.37 -9.19 -2.47
CA ARG A 46 -5.75 -8.98 -2.06
C ARG A 46 -6.54 -8.22 -3.14
N PRO A 47 -7.23 -8.93 -4.04
CA PRO A 47 -7.95 -8.31 -5.17
C PRO A 47 -9.00 -7.27 -4.76
N ASP A 48 -9.58 -7.40 -3.57
CA ASP A 48 -10.59 -6.48 -3.05
C ASP A 48 -10.07 -5.09 -2.67
N ILE A 49 -8.75 -4.87 -2.69
CA ILE A 49 -8.16 -3.56 -2.41
C ILE A 49 -8.71 -2.54 -3.41
N ASN A 50 -9.30 -1.48 -2.87
CA ASN A 50 -9.84 -0.37 -3.64
C ASN A 50 -9.50 0.93 -2.92
N ILE A 51 -8.35 1.49 -3.26
CA ILE A 51 -7.86 2.76 -2.73
C ILE A 51 -8.66 3.88 -3.40
N LYS A 52 -9.18 4.83 -2.62
CA LYS A 52 -9.87 6.01 -3.13
C LYS A 52 -8.85 7.01 -3.69
N GLN A 53 -9.30 7.84 -4.64
CA GLN A 53 -8.39 8.74 -5.35
C GLN A 53 -7.68 9.74 -4.42
N ASP A 54 -8.39 10.30 -3.44
CA ASP A 54 -7.83 11.18 -2.41
C ASP A 54 -6.63 10.56 -1.67
N MET A 55 -6.72 9.28 -1.31
CA MET A 55 -5.64 8.54 -0.66
C MET A 55 -4.47 8.26 -1.61
N ARG A 56 -4.75 8.00 -2.89
CA ARG A 56 -3.69 7.85 -3.91
C ARG A 56 -2.95 9.17 -4.11
N ASP A 57 -3.66 10.28 -4.15
CA ASP A 57 -3.07 11.60 -4.36
C ASP A 57 -2.15 11.98 -3.20
N VAL A 58 -2.56 11.65 -1.96
CA VAL A 58 -1.70 11.79 -0.77
C VAL A 58 -0.45 10.92 -0.87
N LEU A 59 -0.58 9.65 -1.27
CA LEU A 59 0.57 8.75 -1.48
C LEU A 59 1.53 9.31 -2.53
N LYS A 60 1.03 9.83 -3.65
CA LYS A 60 1.84 10.46 -4.71
C LYS A 60 2.55 11.72 -4.23
N GLY A 61 1.93 12.46 -3.31
CA GLY A 61 2.55 13.60 -2.65
C GLY A 61 3.73 13.20 -1.75
N PHE A 62 3.63 12.07 -1.04
CA PHE A 62 4.73 11.55 -0.21
C PHE A 62 5.83 10.86 -1.02
N TYR A 63 5.44 10.19 -2.11
CA TYR A 63 6.33 9.40 -2.95
C TYR A 63 6.27 9.92 -4.40
N PRO A 64 6.82 11.11 -4.68
CA PRO A 64 6.90 11.60 -6.05
C PRO A 64 7.78 10.67 -6.88
N SER A 65 7.31 10.29 -8.07
CA SER A 65 8.10 9.52 -9.03
C SER A 65 9.42 10.24 -9.28
N LYS A 66 10.53 9.50 -9.13
CA LYS A 66 11.87 10.01 -9.47
C LYS A 66 12.04 10.23 -10.96
#